data_AF-A0A535CY70-F1
#
_entry.id   AF-A0A535CY70-F1
#
_cell.length_a   1.000
_cell.length_b   1.000
_cell.length_c   1.000
_cell.angle_alpha   90.00
_cell.angle_beta   90.00
_cell.angle_gamma   90.00
#
_symmetry.space_group_name_H-M   'P 1'
#
loop_
_entity.id
_entity.type
_entity.pdbx_description
1 polymer ?
#
loop_
_entity_poly.entity_id
_entity_poly.type
_entity_poly.pdbx_seq_one_letter_code
_entity_poly.pdbx_strand_id
1 'polypeptide(L)'
;MNIAGGLEYDGTDYHGFQRQPERHGQTIQGVLETAIASISGERSVVNGAGRTDAGVHASGQVIHFRTNSQLAPNVWIRALNAVLPRTIAIRWAQEVPDRFHARFCALSRSYRYTIWNDSAPAPLLARYSYYRSQALDVNLMQEACQLLLGRKDFGAFGRSPEETNPRKAGPHSCVRTMLEARCIRDTQALIY
;
A
#
# COMPACT_ATOMS: atom_id res chain seq x y z
N MET A 1 23.34 7.55 4.35
CA MET A 1 22.73 6.22 4.62
C MET A 1 21.46 6.04 3.79
N ASN A 2 21.14 4.79 3.44
CA ASN A 2 19.88 4.41 2.80
C ASN A 2 19.09 3.55 3.80
N ILE A 3 17.93 4.02 4.25
CA ILE A 3 17.12 3.34 5.26
C ILE A 3 15.86 2.79 4.59
N ALA A 4 15.61 1.50 4.77
CA ALA A 4 14.34 0.86 4.43
C ALA A 4 13.50 0.67 5.70
N GLY A 5 12.18 0.72 5.55
CA GLY A 5 11.26 0.48 6.65
C GLY A 5 9.94 -0.14 6.21
N GLY A 6 9.32 -0.88 7.12
CA GLY A 6 7.98 -1.45 6.94
C GLY A 6 6.93 -0.61 7.63
N LEU A 7 5.87 -0.29 6.90
CA LEU A 7 4.80 0.58 7.33
C LEU A 7 3.48 -0.16 7.43
N GLU A 8 2.78 0.17 8.49
CA GLU A 8 1.36 -0.08 8.64
C GLU A 8 0.64 1.27 8.68
N TYR A 9 -0.47 1.40 7.97
CA TYR A 9 -1.30 2.60 8.06
C TYR A 9 -2.77 2.33 7.79
N ASP A 10 -3.61 3.07 8.51
CA ASP A 10 -5.01 3.28 8.19
C ASP A 10 -5.12 4.40 7.14
N GLY A 11 -5.50 4.02 5.92
CA GLY A 11 -5.62 4.94 4.79
C GLY A 11 -6.90 5.77 4.74
N THR A 12 -7.90 5.53 5.62
CA THR A 12 -9.26 6.10 5.49
C THR A 12 -9.25 7.62 5.29
N ASP A 13 -8.45 8.34 6.07
CA ASP A 13 -8.47 9.80 6.12
C ASP A 13 -7.37 10.43 5.23
N TYR A 14 -6.80 9.67 4.29
CA TYR A 14 -5.71 10.10 3.40
C TYR A 14 -6.07 10.01 1.92
N HIS A 15 -5.53 10.95 1.14
CA HIS A 15 -5.65 11.01 -0.32
C HIS A 15 -4.61 10.11 -1.04
N GLY A 16 -4.38 8.93 -0.46
CA GLY A 16 -3.50 7.90 -0.98
C GLY A 16 -2.06 8.03 -0.51
N PHE A 17 -1.21 7.14 -1.04
CA PHE A 17 0.18 7.08 -0.63
C PHE A 17 0.99 8.26 -1.19
N GLN A 18 0.90 8.51 -2.49
CA GLN A 18 1.82 9.41 -3.18
C GLN A 18 1.52 10.87 -2.86
N ARG A 19 2.58 11.65 -2.63
CA ARG A 19 2.49 13.10 -2.43
C ARG A 19 1.83 13.79 -3.63
N GLN A 20 0.84 14.63 -3.34
CA GLN A 20 0.10 15.47 -4.27
C GLN A 20 0.15 16.93 -3.80
N PRO A 21 -0.22 17.93 -4.64
CA PRO A 21 -0.35 19.30 -4.17
C PRO A 21 -1.28 19.42 -2.95
N GLU A 22 -0.91 20.23 -1.96
CA GLU A 22 -1.55 20.27 -0.63
C GLU A 22 -3.07 20.51 -0.67
N ARG A 23 -3.56 21.26 -1.67
CA ARG A 23 -5.00 21.48 -1.90
C ARG A 23 -5.81 20.20 -2.10
N HIS A 24 -5.17 19.08 -2.45
CA HIS A 24 -5.82 17.79 -2.64
C HIS A 24 -5.90 16.97 -1.35
N GLY A 25 -5.36 17.46 -0.24
CA GLY A 25 -5.40 16.82 1.08
C GLY A 25 -4.11 16.06 1.44
N GLN A 26 -4.10 15.50 2.64
CA GLN A 26 -2.92 14.83 3.20
C GLN A 26 -2.68 13.46 2.55
N THR A 27 -1.42 13.07 2.42
CA THR A 27 -0.98 11.80 1.81
C THR A 27 0.02 11.11 2.73
N ILE A 28 0.11 9.78 2.66
CA ILE A 28 1.01 9.01 3.53
C ILE A 28 2.48 9.43 3.31
N GLN A 29 2.90 9.58 2.04
CA GLN A 29 4.26 10.04 1.71
C GLN A 29 4.54 11.42 2.28
N GLY A 30 3.62 12.39 2.13
CA GLY A 30 3.84 13.75 2.64
C GLY A 30 3.97 13.79 4.17
N VAL A 31 3.19 12.98 4.89
CA VAL A 31 3.28 12.86 6.35
C VAL A 31 4.63 12.26 6.76
N LEU A 32 5.08 11.19 6.09
CA LEU A 32 6.37 10.55 6.36
C LEU A 32 7.54 11.49 6.10
N GLU A 33 7.55 12.19 4.98
CA GLU A 33 8.62 13.12 4.62
C GLU A 33 8.70 14.29 5.61
N THR A 34 7.55 14.78 6.08
CA THR A 34 7.49 15.80 7.14
C THR A 34 8.05 15.27 8.46
N ALA A 35 7.64 14.06 8.87
CA ALA A 35 8.13 13.41 10.08
C ALA A 35 9.64 13.17 10.03
N ILE A 36 10.16 12.64 8.92
CA ILE A 36 11.60 12.43 8.71
C ILE A 36 12.35 13.75 8.82
N ALA A 37 11.88 14.80 8.15
CA ALA A 37 12.52 16.11 8.20
C ALA A 37 12.53 16.71 9.61
N SER A 38 11.49 16.50 10.41
CA SER A 38 11.46 16.95 11.81
C SER A 38 12.50 16.24 12.70
N ILE A 39 12.92 15.04 12.33
CA ILE A 39 13.87 14.20 13.09
C ILE A 39 15.31 14.42 12.61
N SER A 40 15.56 14.41 11.29
CA SER A 40 16.90 14.57 10.73
C SER A 40 17.32 16.01 10.50
N GLY A 41 16.38 16.96 10.48
CA GLY A 41 16.63 18.35 10.08
C GLY A 41 16.78 18.55 8.57
N GLU A 42 16.54 17.53 7.74
CA GLU A 42 16.68 17.62 6.29
C GLU A 42 15.51 16.98 5.53
N ARG A 43 15.27 17.45 4.31
CA ARG A 43 14.21 16.90 3.46
C ARG A 43 14.69 15.66 2.72
N SER A 44 14.11 14.51 3.06
CA SER A 44 14.32 13.25 2.35
C SER A 44 13.08 12.88 1.53
N VAL A 45 13.28 12.40 0.30
CA VAL A 45 12.18 11.84 -0.51
C VAL A 45 11.95 10.39 -0.11
N VAL A 46 10.69 10.06 0.19
CA VAL A 46 10.27 8.70 0.55
C VAL A 46 9.77 7.97 -0.70
N ASN A 47 10.29 6.76 -0.92
CA ASN A 47 9.91 5.91 -2.04
C ASN A 47 9.26 4.61 -1.55
N GLY A 48 7.99 4.41 -1.85
CA GLY A 48 7.24 3.18 -1.54
C GLY A 48 7.44 2.04 -2.54
N ALA A 49 7.20 0.81 -2.10
CA ALA A 49 7.22 -0.39 -2.93
C ALA A 49 6.02 -0.45 -3.88
N GLY A 50 4.88 0.07 -3.44
CA GLY A 50 3.68 0.30 -4.26
C GLY A 50 3.04 1.65 -3.92
N ARG A 51 2.13 2.11 -4.78
CA ARG A 51 1.23 3.23 -4.45
C ARG A 51 -0.10 2.63 -4.03
N THR A 52 -0.74 3.24 -3.06
CA THR A 52 -2.14 2.96 -2.70
C THR A 52 -2.98 4.19 -3.01
N ASP A 53 -4.20 3.96 -3.47
CA ASP A 53 -5.16 5.02 -3.75
C ASP A 53 -5.74 5.60 -2.45
N ALA A 54 -6.53 6.67 -2.55
CA ALA A 54 -7.20 7.28 -1.41
C ALA A 54 -8.07 6.27 -0.66
N GLY A 55 -8.02 6.28 0.67
CA GLY A 55 -8.74 5.35 1.52
C GLY A 55 -8.10 3.96 1.68
N VAL A 56 -7.18 3.54 0.82
CA VAL A 56 -6.58 2.20 0.87
C VAL A 56 -5.54 2.09 1.99
N HIS A 57 -5.66 1.09 2.85
CA HIS A 57 -4.76 0.80 3.97
C HIS A 57 -3.52 -0.01 3.53
N ALA A 58 -2.54 -0.14 4.43
CA ALA A 58 -1.47 -1.12 4.27
C ALA A 58 -1.05 -1.72 5.62
N SER A 59 -0.72 -3.02 5.63
CA SER A 59 -0.15 -3.72 6.78
C SER A 59 1.35 -4.00 6.66
N GLY A 60 1.94 -3.73 5.50
CA GLY A 60 3.33 -4.07 5.20
C GLY A 60 3.90 -3.30 4.01
N GLN A 61 3.53 -2.04 3.84
CA GLN A 61 4.11 -1.19 2.80
C GLN A 61 5.59 -0.99 3.09
N VAL A 62 6.47 -1.36 2.15
CA VAL A 62 7.90 -1.11 2.29
C VAL A 62 8.24 0.25 1.70
N ILE A 63 8.96 1.08 2.44
CA ILE A 63 9.55 2.31 1.93
C ILE A 63 11.07 2.26 1.99
N HIS A 64 11.71 3.17 1.28
CA HIS A 64 13.06 3.61 1.61
C HIS A 64 13.24 5.10 1.42
N PHE A 65 14.23 5.67 2.10
CA PHE A 65 14.67 7.04 1.94
C PHE A 65 16.18 7.16 2.23
N ARG A 66 16.80 8.19 1.65
CA ARG A 66 18.21 8.52 1.88
C ARG A 66 18.33 9.73 2.80
N THR A 67 19.32 9.69 3.68
CA THR A 67 19.60 10.73 4.67
C THR A 67 21.08 10.79 5.01
N ASN A 68 21.58 11.97 5.35
CA ASN A 68 22.91 12.23 5.91
C ASN A 68 22.95 12.07 7.44
N SER A 69 21.79 11.94 8.08
CA SER A 69 21.70 11.57 9.49
C SER A 69 22.46 10.28 9.77
N GLN A 70 23.02 10.16 10.98
CA GLN A 70 23.72 8.95 11.46
C GLN A 70 22.88 8.19 12.50
N LEU A 71 21.57 8.45 12.55
CA LEU A 71 20.67 7.74 13.45
C LEU A 71 20.59 6.26 13.09
N ALA A 72 20.81 5.40 14.08
CA ALA A 72 20.66 3.96 13.94
C ALA A 72 19.20 3.57 13.61
N PRO A 73 18.95 2.44 12.91
CA PRO A 73 17.60 2.04 12.50
C PRO A 73 16.58 1.93 13.64
N ASN A 74 16.98 1.41 14.80
CA ASN A 74 16.12 1.34 15.98
C ASN A 74 15.74 2.73 16.56
N VAL A 75 16.59 3.74 16.36
CA VAL A 75 16.29 5.13 16.73
C VAL A 75 15.27 5.70 15.75
N TRP A 76 15.39 5.42 14.45
CA TRP A 76 14.39 5.80 13.45
C TRP A 76 13.00 5.27 13.78
N ILE A 77 12.88 3.99 14.16
CA ILE A 77 11.59 3.40 14.54
C ILE A 77 10.96 4.18 15.70
N ARG A 78 11.72 4.40 16.78
CA ARG A 78 11.23 5.10 17.98
C ARG A 78 10.87 6.55 17.68
N ALA A 79 11.74 7.28 16.98
CA ALA A 79 11.55 8.69 16.68
C ALA A 79 10.35 8.90 15.74
N LEU A 80 10.23 8.10 14.66
CA LEU A 80 9.11 8.21 13.73
C LEU A 80 7.79 7.88 14.42
N ASN A 81 7.71 6.78 15.18
CA ASN A 81 6.48 6.43 15.88
C ASN A 81 6.09 7.41 17.00
N ALA A 82 7.01 8.23 17.49
CA ALA A 82 6.71 9.28 18.46
C ALA A 82 6.05 10.51 17.83
N VAL A 83 6.30 10.80 16.55
CA VAL A 83 5.81 12.00 15.87
C VAL A 83 4.75 11.73 14.80
N LEU A 84 4.66 10.49 14.31
CA LEU A 84 3.65 10.09 13.34
C LEU A 84 2.25 10.09 13.97
N PRO A 85 1.20 10.39 13.19
CA PRO A 85 -0.18 10.17 13.62
C PRO A 85 -0.40 8.70 14.03
N ARG A 86 -1.32 8.44 14.96
CA ARG A 86 -1.65 7.08 15.43
C ARG A 86 -2.11 6.13 14.33
N THR A 87 -2.52 6.66 13.18
CA THR A 87 -2.93 5.95 11.97
C THR A 87 -1.76 5.49 11.10
N ILE A 88 -0.50 5.82 11.42
CA ILE A 88 0.69 5.41 10.67
C ILE A 88 1.76 4.94 11.65
N ALA A 89 2.30 3.74 11.44
CA ALA A 89 3.36 3.18 12.25
C ALA A 89 4.49 2.58 11.42
N ILE A 90 5.73 2.87 11.80
CA ILE A 90 6.92 2.14 11.37
C ILE A 90 7.03 0.87 12.22
N ARG A 91 6.96 -0.29 11.58
CA ARG A 91 7.03 -1.61 12.23
C ARG A 91 8.46 -2.11 12.35
N TRP A 92 9.30 -1.79 11.38
CA TRP A 92 10.72 -2.10 11.37
C TRP A 92 11.48 -1.10 10.50
N ALA A 93 12.78 -0.98 10.73
CA ALA A 93 13.70 -0.20 9.91
C ALA A 93 15.05 -0.89 9.83
N GLN A 94 15.74 -0.74 8.71
CA GLN A 94 17.06 -1.32 8.48
C GLN A 94 17.87 -0.43 7.53
N GLU A 95 19.18 -0.33 7.77
CA GLU A 95 20.10 0.21 6.77
C GLU A 95 20.32 -0.80 5.64
N VAL A 96 20.13 -0.35 4.42
CA VAL A 96 20.20 -1.17 3.22
C VAL A 96 21.29 -0.64 2.27
N PRO A 97 21.80 -1.46 1.35
CA PRO A 97 22.77 -0.98 0.37
C PRO A 97 22.25 0.22 -0.42
N ASP A 98 23.14 1.10 -0.86
CA ASP A 98 22.75 2.30 -1.62
C ASP A 98 21.96 2.00 -2.89
N ARG A 99 22.19 0.82 -3.50
CA ARG A 99 21.47 0.33 -4.68
C ARG A 99 20.05 -0.15 -4.41
N PHE A 100 19.65 -0.33 -3.15
CA PHE A 100 18.30 -0.79 -2.82
C PHE A 100 17.27 0.28 -3.19
N HIS A 101 16.20 -0.15 -3.85
CA HIS A 101 15.05 0.69 -4.15
C HIS A 101 13.75 -0.09 -3.92
N ALA A 102 12.94 0.32 -2.95
CA ALA A 102 11.73 -0.38 -2.50
C ALA A 102 10.82 -0.85 -3.66
N ARG A 103 10.60 0.01 -4.67
CA ARG A 103 9.81 -0.35 -5.87
C ARG A 103 10.47 -1.38 -6.78
N PHE A 104 11.75 -1.21 -7.11
CA PHE A 104 12.41 -1.96 -8.18
C PHE A 104 13.02 -3.27 -7.69
N CYS A 105 13.37 -3.35 -6.41
CA CYS A 105 13.83 -4.57 -5.78
C CYS A 105 12.68 -5.51 -5.35
N ALA A 106 11.44 -5.01 -5.29
CA ALA A 106 10.28 -5.83 -4.91
C ALA A 106 9.92 -6.85 -6.01
N LEU A 107 9.91 -8.14 -5.64
CA LEU A 107 9.61 -9.26 -6.53
C LEU A 107 8.11 -9.42 -6.81
N SER A 108 7.28 -9.20 -5.80
CA SER A 108 5.82 -9.30 -5.88
C SER A 108 5.17 -8.32 -4.90
N ARG A 109 3.84 -8.17 -5.00
CA ARG A 109 3.01 -7.46 -4.03
C ARG A 109 1.77 -8.31 -3.77
N SER A 110 1.28 -8.28 -2.55
CA SER A 110 0.06 -8.99 -2.15
C SER A 110 -0.95 -7.98 -1.63
N TYR A 111 -2.20 -8.20 -1.99
CA TYR A 111 -3.34 -7.41 -1.54
C TYR A 111 -4.38 -8.32 -0.90
N ARG A 112 -5.10 -7.80 0.08
CA ARG A 112 -6.27 -8.44 0.68
C ARG A 112 -7.43 -7.46 0.59
N TYR A 113 -8.57 -7.95 0.11
CA TYR A 113 -9.80 -7.18 0.12
C TYR A 113 -10.77 -7.87 1.07
N THR A 114 -11.28 -7.13 2.06
CA THR A 114 -12.18 -7.70 3.08
C THR A 114 -13.61 -7.30 2.79
N ILE A 115 -14.51 -8.28 2.76
CA ILE A 115 -15.95 -8.05 2.59
C ILE A 115 -16.67 -8.50 3.86
N TRP A 116 -17.47 -7.60 4.43
CA TRP A 116 -18.46 -7.93 5.45
C TRP A 116 -19.78 -8.29 4.75
N ASN A 117 -20.10 -9.58 4.73
CA ASN A 117 -21.25 -10.15 4.05
C ASN A 117 -22.30 -10.68 5.02
N ASP A 118 -23.14 -9.77 5.52
CA ASP A 118 -24.25 -10.05 6.44
C ASP A 118 -25.45 -9.17 6.09
N SER A 119 -26.65 -9.55 6.50
CA SER A 119 -27.86 -8.72 6.43
C SER A 119 -27.76 -7.40 7.21
N ALA A 120 -26.97 -7.37 8.29
CA ALA A 120 -26.76 -6.19 9.12
C ALA A 120 -25.35 -5.60 8.92
N PRO A 121 -25.19 -4.27 8.90
CA PRO A 121 -23.87 -3.66 8.83
C PRO A 121 -23.07 -3.90 10.13
N ALA A 122 -21.75 -3.90 10.02
CA ALA A 122 -20.83 -3.94 11.18
C ALA A 122 -20.07 -2.60 11.30
N PRO A 123 -20.57 -1.62 12.07
CA PRO A 123 -19.95 -0.29 12.18
C PRO A 123 -18.48 -0.32 12.60
N LEU A 124 -18.08 -1.28 13.44
CA LEU A 124 -16.70 -1.42 13.91
C LEU A 124 -15.73 -1.92 12.82
N LEU A 125 -16.26 -2.51 11.75
CA LEU A 125 -15.49 -3.01 10.60
C LEU A 125 -15.63 -2.10 9.38
N ALA A 126 -16.45 -1.06 9.44
CA ALA A 126 -16.82 -0.25 8.28
C ALA A 126 -15.62 0.46 7.63
N ARG A 127 -14.58 0.79 8.41
CA ARG A 127 -13.33 1.36 7.87
C ARG A 127 -12.49 0.34 7.12
N TYR A 128 -12.58 -0.95 7.46
CA TYR A 128 -11.64 -1.99 7.03
C TYR A 128 -12.30 -3.08 6.17
N SER A 129 -13.56 -2.91 5.80
CA SER A 129 -14.31 -3.88 5.01
C SER A 129 -15.36 -3.22 4.12
N TYR A 130 -15.62 -3.83 2.98
CA TYR A 130 -16.75 -3.47 2.13
C TYR A 130 -18.01 -4.21 2.60
N TYR A 131 -19.10 -3.48 2.85
CA TYR A 131 -20.36 -4.08 3.27
C TYR A 131 -21.19 -4.56 2.08
N ARG A 132 -21.66 -5.81 2.13
CA ARG A 132 -22.64 -6.35 1.18
C ARG A 132 -23.71 -7.16 1.88
N SER A 133 -24.96 -6.73 1.78
CA SER A 133 -26.12 -7.43 2.37
C SER A 133 -26.59 -8.66 1.62
N GLN A 134 -26.39 -8.69 0.30
CA GLN A 134 -26.75 -9.85 -0.52
C GLN A 134 -25.76 -10.99 -0.27
N ALA A 135 -26.27 -12.20 0.01
CA ALA A 135 -25.44 -13.39 0.16
C ALA A 135 -24.54 -13.60 -1.05
N LEU A 136 -23.25 -13.81 -0.80
CA LEU A 136 -22.24 -14.09 -1.81
C LEU A 136 -21.87 -15.57 -1.82
N ASP A 137 -21.87 -16.18 -3.00
CA ASP A 137 -21.38 -17.54 -3.21
C ASP A 137 -19.85 -17.54 -3.32
N VAL A 138 -19.20 -17.88 -2.20
CA VAL A 138 -17.74 -17.87 -2.08
C VAL A 138 -17.10 -18.98 -2.90
N ASN A 139 -17.80 -20.10 -3.15
CA ASN A 139 -17.26 -21.16 -4.00
C ASN A 139 -17.17 -20.68 -5.45
N LEU A 140 -18.22 -20.05 -5.97
CA LEU A 140 -18.19 -19.46 -7.31
C LEU A 140 -17.16 -18.33 -7.44
N MET A 141 -17.02 -17.49 -6.40
CA MET A 141 -15.96 -16.46 -6.39
C MET A 141 -14.56 -17.08 -6.40
N GLN A 142 -14.34 -18.16 -5.63
CA GLN A 142 -13.08 -18.88 -5.60
C GLN A 142 -12.76 -19.57 -6.94
N GLU A 143 -13.75 -20.16 -7.60
CA GLU A 143 -13.62 -20.69 -8.96
C GLU A 143 -13.22 -19.59 -9.95
N ALA A 144 -13.88 -18.42 -9.86
CA ALA A 144 -13.53 -17.26 -10.68
C ALA A 144 -12.09 -16.75 -10.40
N CYS A 145 -11.61 -16.80 -9.15
CA CYS A 145 -10.22 -16.46 -8.82
C CYS A 145 -9.21 -17.37 -9.56
N GLN A 146 -9.52 -18.65 -9.75
CA GLN A 146 -8.62 -19.57 -10.48
C GLN A 146 -8.43 -19.16 -11.93
N LEU A 147 -9.45 -18.54 -12.55
CA LEU A 147 -9.36 -18.04 -13.92
C LEU A 147 -8.39 -16.86 -14.06
N LEU A 148 -8.00 -16.21 -12.96
CA LEU A 148 -7.05 -15.09 -12.94
C LEU A 148 -5.59 -15.53 -12.87
N LEU A 149 -5.31 -16.78 -12.46
CA LEU A 149 -3.93 -17.24 -12.23
C LEU A 149 -3.07 -17.26 -13.50
N GLY A 150 -1.77 -17.01 -13.33
CA GLY A 150 -0.79 -17.04 -14.41
C GLY A 150 -0.70 -15.72 -15.18
N ARG A 151 -0.06 -15.78 -16.37
CA ARG A 151 0.24 -14.61 -17.19
C ARG A 151 -0.93 -14.24 -18.10
N LYS A 152 -1.56 -13.10 -17.86
CA LYS A 152 -2.74 -12.62 -18.60
C LYS A 152 -2.67 -11.12 -18.84
N ASP A 153 -3.42 -10.64 -19.82
CA ASP A 153 -3.69 -9.21 -19.98
C ASP A 153 -4.83 -8.81 -19.03
N PHE A 154 -4.53 -7.94 -18.07
CA PHE A 154 -5.49 -7.43 -17.10
C PHE A 154 -6.07 -6.05 -17.50
N GLY A 155 -6.03 -5.69 -18.79
CA GLY A 155 -6.57 -4.42 -19.29
C GLY A 155 -8.07 -4.19 -19.01
N ALA A 156 -8.85 -5.25 -18.81
CA ALA A 156 -10.25 -5.13 -18.37
C ALA A 156 -10.39 -4.68 -16.90
N PHE A 157 -9.35 -4.86 -16.07
CA PHE A 157 -9.34 -4.58 -14.64
C PHE A 157 -8.53 -3.34 -14.26
N GLY A 158 -7.92 -2.67 -15.24
CA GLY A 158 -7.07 -1.53 -14.98
C GLY A 158 -6.78 -0.77 -16.26
N ARG A 159 -6.52 0.53 -16.11
CA ARG A 159 -6.07 1.34 -17.24
C ARG A 159 -4.57 1.15 -17.38
N SER A 160 -4.10 1.05 -18.63
CA SER A 160 -2.67 1.24 -18.88
C SER A 160 -2.30 2.63 -18.37
N PRO A 161 -1.15 2.81 -17.69
CA PRO A 161 -0.63 4.13 -17.40
C PRO A 161 -0.19 4.81 -18.70
N GLU A 162 -1.20 5.31 -19.40
CA GLU A 162 -1.23 6.43 -20.35
C GLU A 162 -0.95 6.18 -21.84
N GLU A 163 -2.01 6.36 -22.66
CA GLU A 163 -1.95 7.11 -23.94
C GLU A 163 -1.58 8.60 -23.74
N THR A 164 -1.54 9.09 -22.50
CA THR A 164 -1.36 10.50 -22.09
C THR A 164 0.02 10.89 -21.54
N ASN A 165 1.06 10.03 -21.59
CA ASN A 165 2.43 10.40 -21.17
C ASN A 165 3.39 10.59 -22.36
N PRO A 166 3.48 11.78 -22.94
CA PRO A 166 4.41 12.03 -24.05
C PRO A 166 5.90 11.93 -23.65
N ARG A 167 6.22 11.74 -22.35
CA ARG A 167 7.61 11.70 -21.84
C ARG A 167 8.12 10.29 -21.53
N LYS A 168 7.30 9.24 -21.70
CA LYS A 168 7.72 7.84 -21.53
C LYS A 168 7.47 7.02 -22.78
N ALA A 169 8.51 6.89 -23.60
CA ALA A 169 8.50 5.97 -24.73
C ALA A 169 8.62 4.52 -24.23
N GLY A 170 7.62 3.68 -24.52
CA GLY A 170 7.65 2.22 -24.32
C GLY A 170 6.23 1.62 -24.15
N PRO A 171 5.98 0.38 -24.58
CA PRO A 171 4.66 -0.24 -24.45
C PRO A 171 4.38 -0.56 -22.98
N HIS A 172 3.64 0.32 -22.30
CA HIS A 172 3.07 0.00 -21.00
C HIS A 172 1.98 -1.06 -21.20
N SER A 173 2.31 -2.29 -20.79
CA SER A 173 1.41 -3.44 -20.88
C SER A 173 0.64 -3.62 -19.57
N CYS A 174 -0.64 -4.01 -19.67
CA CYS A 174 -1.42 -4.54 -18.56
C CYS A 174 -1.18 -6.05 -18.33
N VAL A 175 -0.25 -6.65 -19.08
CA VAL A 175 0.10 -8.06 -18.90
C VAL A 175 0.86 -8.26 -17.59
N ARG A 176 0.30 -9.06 -16.70
CA ARG A 176 0.88 -9.41 -15.39
C ARG A 176 0.79 -10.91 -15.17
N THR A 177 1.56 -11.40 -14.20
CA THR A 177 1.45 -12.78 -13.71
C THR A 177 0.81 -12.75 -12.33
N MET A 178 -0.40 -13.29 -12.21
CA MET A 178 -1.04 -13.49 -10.92
C MET A 178 -0.46 -14.76 -10.29
N LEU A 179 0.28 -14.60 -9.20
CA LEU A 179 0.96 -15.70 -8.50
C LEU A 179 0.00 -16.50 -7.61
N GLU A 180 -0.94 -15.80 -6.98
CA GLU A 180 -1.95 -16.37 -6.09
C GLU A 180 -3.23 -15.54 -6.20
N ALA A 181 -4.38 -16.20 -6.19
CA ALA A 181 -5.70 -15.58 -6.13
C ALA A 181 -6.61 -16.53 -5.37
N ARG A 182 -7.21 -16.05 -4.28
CA ARG A 182 -8.11 -16.81 -3.43
C ARG A 182 -9.23 -15.93 -2.90
N CYS A 183 -10.37 -16.55 -2.66
CA CYS A 183 -11.52 -16.00 -1.98
C CYS A 183 -12.01 -17.05 -0.99
N ILE A 184 -11.97 -16.74 0.29
CA ILE A 184 -12.36 -17.65 1.37
C ILE A 184 -13.26 -16.96 2.37
N ARG A 185 -14.14 -17.73 2.99
CA ARG A 185 -15.00 -17.31 4.10
C ARG A 185 -14.41 -17.83 5.40
N ASP A 186 -14.07 -16.93 6.31
CA ASP A 186 -13.38 -17.27 7.57
C ASP A 186 -14.36 -17.42 8.73
N THR A 187 -15.23 -16.43 8.88
CA THR A 187 -16.39 -16.48 9.76
C THR A 187 -17.65 -16.43 8.92
N GLN A 188 -18.83 -16.59 9.53
CA GLN A 188 -20.09 -16.56 8.79
C GLN A 188 -20.24 -15.29 7.92
N ALA A 189 -19.65 -14.16 8.30
CA ALA A 189 -19.80 -12.90 7.59
C ALA A 189 -18.52 -12.34 6.95
N LEU A 190 -17.31 -12.75 7.34
CA LEU A 190 -16.06 -12.22 6.75
C LEU A 190 -15.57 -13.05 5.56
N ILE A 191 -15.33 -12.37 4.44
CA ILE A 191 -14.75 -12.92 3.22
C ILE A 191 -13.47 -12.16 2.86
N TYR A 192 -12.42 -12.86 2.43
CA TYR A 192 -11.15 -12.27 1.97
C TYR A 192 -10.38 -13.12 0.97
#